data_AF-A0A3D2VWK3-F1
#
_entry.id   AF-A0A3D2VWK3-F1
#
_cell.length_a   1.000
_cell.length_b   1.000
_cell.length_c   1.000
_cell.angle_alpha   90.00
_cell.angle_beta   90.00
_cell.angle_gamma   90.00
#
_symmetry.space_group_name_H-M   'P 1'
#
loop_
_entity.id
_entity.type
_entity.pdbx_description
1 polymer ?
#
loop_
_entity_poly.entity_id
_entity_poly.type
_entity_poly.pdbx_seq_one_letter_code
_entity_poly.pdbx_strand_id
1 'polypeptide(L)' 'MSETSPVEDYRTLYRRAFEEFGAMALWNLRQLGEPTPEHALVIAGALRREGNLSARFLAEQIEAACRAAPPP' A
#
# COMPACT_ATOMS: atom_id res chain seq x y z
N MET A 1 -2.41 -22.47 -17.97
CA MET A 1 -3.29 -22.00 -16.90
C MET A 1 -2.65 -20.76 -16.34
N SER A 2 -3.10 -19.57 -16.74
CA SER A 2 -2.58 -18.32 -16.18
C SER A 2 -3.29 -18.12 -14.85
N GLU A 3 -2.61 -18.43 -13.75
CA GLU A 3 -3.04 -18.00 -12.42
C GLU A 3 -2.99 -16.47 -12.41
N THR A 4 -4.13 -15.85 -12.69
CA THR A 4 -4.35 -14.47 -12.28
C THR A 4 -4.44 -14.51 -10.76
N SER A 5 -3.30 -14.37 -10.07
CA SER A 5 -3.33 -14.03 -8.65
C SER A 5 -4.31 -12.88 -8.51
N PRO A 6 -5.36 -12.98 -7.68
CA PRO A 6 -6.32 -11.90 -7.52
C PRO A 6 -5.52 -10.65 -7.18
N VAL A 7 -5.69 -9.59 -7.98
CA VAL A 7 -5.04 -8.30 -7.71
C VAL A 7 -5.41 -7.94 -6.28
N GLU A 8 -4.44 -7.95 -5.36
CA GLU A 8 -4.70 -7.66 -3.96
C GLU A 8 -5.32 -6.26 -3.87
N ASP A 9 -6.43 -6.16 -3.14
CA ASP A 9 -7.10 -4.89 -2.92
C ASP A 9 -6.18 -3.92 -2.16
N TYR A 10 -6.26 -2.63 -2.47
CA TYR A 10 -5.42 -1.61 -1.85
C TYR A 10 -5.61 -1.57 -0.33
N ARG A 11 -6.77 -1.97 0.20
CA ARG A 11 -7.01 -2.04 1.66
C ARG A 11 -6.19 -3.13 2.33
N THR A 12 -6.03 -4.28 1.68
CA THR A 12 -5.19 -5.38 2.16
C THR A 12 -3.72 -4.95 2.15
N LEU A 13 -3.26 -4.39 1.04
CA LEU A 13 -1.90 -3.89 0.90
C LEU A 13 -1.59 -2.74 1.87
N TYR A 14 -2.56 -1.85 2.12
CA TYR A 14 -2.46 -0.78 3.10
C TYR A 14 -2.22 -1.33 4.51
N ARG A 15 -3.03 -2.31 4.94
CA ARG A 15 -2.86 -2.94 6.26
C ARG A 15 -1.50 -3.63 6.39
N ARG A 16 -1.11 -4.38 5.36
CA ARG A 16 0.19 -5.04 5.27
C ARG A 16 1.36 -4.06 5.38
N ALA A 17 1.24 -2.87 4.78
CA ALA A 17 2.27 -1.84 4.88
C ALA A 17 2.50 -1.37 6.33
N PHE A 18 1.44 -1.23 7.12
CA PHE A 18 1.55 -0.91 8.55
C PHE A 18 2.12 -2.06 9.36
N GLU A 19 1.74 -3.29 9.06
CA GLU A 19 2.24 -4.49 9.76
C GLU A 19 3.74 -4.71 9.50
N GLU A 20 4.18 -4.62 8.25
CA GLU A 20 5.55 -4.94 7.85
C GLU A 20 6.52 -3.75 7.97
N PHE A 21 6.05 -2.53 7.69
CA PHE A 21 6.90 -1.35 7.57
C PHE A 21 6.50 -0.20 8.49
N GLY A 22 5.51 -0.41 9.38
CA GLY A 22 4.97 0.60 10.28
C GLY A 22 6.05 1.33 11.09
N ALA A 23 6.92 0.58 11.76
CA ALA A 23 7.99 1.14 12.59
C ALA A 23 9.13 1.78 11.79
N MET A 24 9.28 1.44 10.50
CA MET A 24 10.40 1.87 9.67
C MET A 24 10.05 3.09 8.82
N ALA A 25 8.97 3.00 8.05
CA ALA A 25 8.63 3.97 7.00
C ALA A 25 7.34 4.74 7.27
N LEU A 26 6.53 4.31 8.24
CA LEU A 26 5.20 4.89 8.52
C LEU A 26 5.06 5.34 9.99
N TRP A 27 6.18 5.52 10.70
CA TRP A 27 6.22 5.79 12.14
C TRP A 27 5.51 7.10 12.53
N ASN A 28 5.40 8.04 11.59
CA ASN A 28 4.71 9.32 11.72
C ASN A 28 3.26 9.31 11.17
N LEU A 29 2.78 8.18 10.65
CA LEU A 29 1.46 8.04 10.05
C LEU A 29 0.56 7.14 10.90
N ARG A 30 -0.73 7.46 10.91
CA ARG A 30 -1.73 6.68 11.64
C ARG A 30 -2.47 5.74 10.69
N GLN A 31 -2.60 4.48 11.10
CA GLN A 31 -3.42 3.50 10.39
C GLN A 31 -4.91 3.84 10.54
N LEU A 32 -5.62 3.90 9.41
CA LEU A 32 -7.07 4.10 9.34
C LEU A 32 -7.80 2.77 9.19
N GLY A 33 -9.01 2.67 9.78
CA GLY A 33 -9.86 1.49 9.65
C GLY A 33 -10.47 1.32 8.26
N GLU A 34 -10.86 2.43 7.62
CA GLU A 34 -11.38 2.47 6.26
C GLU A 34 -10.55 3.43 5.40
N PRO A 35 -9.39 2.99 4.88
CA PRO A 35 -8.59 3.83 4.00
C PRO A 35 -9.30 4.07 2.66
N THR A 36 -9.06 5.24 2.08
CA THR A 36 -9.43 5.55 0.69
C THR A 36 -8.22 5.24 -0.20
N PRO A 37 -8.38 5.17 -1.53
CA PRO A 37 -7.23 5.05 -2.44
C PRO A 37 -6.19 6.15 -2.22
N GLU A 38 -6.62 7.38 -1.93
CA GLU A 38 -5.73 8.50 -1.62
C GLU A 38 -4.90 8.26 -0.35
N HIS A 39 -5.53 7.75 0.72
CA HIS A 39 -4.81 7.36 1.93
C HIS A 39 -3.75 6.29 1.62
N ALA A 40 -4.05 5.32 0.76
CA ALA A 40 -3.10 4.29 0.38
C ALA A 40 -1.93 4.84 -0.47
N LEU A 41 -2.19 5.81 -1.34
CA LEU A 41 -1.13 6.49 -2.10
C LEU A 41 -0.17 7.30 -1.21
N VAL A 42 -0.66 7.90 -0.12
CA VAL A 42 0.20 8.56 0.88
C VAL A 42 1.18 7.56 1.50
N ILE A 43 0.70 6.37 1.86
CA ILE A 43 1.54 5.29 2.40
C ILE A 43 2.56 4.81 1.35
N ALA A 44 2.15 4.59 0.10
CA ALA A 44 3.06 4.21 -0.97
C ALA A 44 4.20 5.23 -1.13
N GLY A 45 3.90 6.53 -1.05
CA GLY A 45 4.92 7.58 -1.08
C GLY A 45 5.91 7.51 0.09
N ALA A 46 5.43 7.24 1.30
CA ALA A 46 6.29 7.06 2.47
C ALA A 46 7.19 5.82 2.36
N LEU A 47 6.63 4.68 1.91
CA LEU A 47 7.39 3.45 1.65
C LEU A 47 8.52 3.68 0.62
N ARG A 48 8.31 4.50 -0.42
CA ARG A 48 9.35 4.81 -1.41
C ARG A 48 10.49 5.67 -0.85
N ARG A 49 10.15 6.64 0.01
CA ARG A 49 11.10 7.62 0.56
C ARG A 49 11.91 7.06 1.73
N GLU A 50 11.24 6.37 2.64
CA GLU A 50 11.81 5.96 3.94
C GLU A 50 12.06 4.46 4.03
N GLY A 51 11.47 3.67 3.11
CA GLY A 51 11.59 2.22 3.13
C GLY A 51 12.76 1.65 2.34
N ASN A 52 12.84 0.31 2.35
CA ASN A 52 13.83 -0.49 1.63
C ASN A 52 13.27 -1.01 0.28
N LEU A 53 14.01 -1.90 -0.39
CA LEU A 53 13.57 -2.49 -1.66
C LEU A 53 12.23 -3.22 -1.56
N SER A 54 11.98 -3.96 -0.48
CA SER A 54 10.71 -4.64 -0.23
C SER A 54 9.56 -3.64 -0.03
N ALA A 55 9.82 -2.54 0.68
CA ALA A 55 8.85 -1.46 0.84
C ALA A 55 8.51 -0.79 -0.50
N ARG A 56 9.50 -0.59 -1.38
CA ARG A 56 9.29 -0.08 -2.74
C ARG A 56 8.43 -1.01 -3.59
N PHE A 57 8.65 -2.32 -3.49
CA PHE A 57 7.82 -3.30 -4.18
C PHE A 57 6.38 -3.30 -3.66
N LEU A 58 6.18 -3.13 -2.34
CA LEU A 58 4.83 -2.99 -1.79
C LEU A 58 4.17 -1.68 -2.23
N ALA A 59 4.93 -0.57 -2.31
CA ALA A 59 4.42 0.71 -2.82
C ALA A 59 3.91 0.59 -4.26
N GLU A 60 4.63 -0.12 -5.12
CA GLU A 60 4.21 -0.36 -6.52
C GLU A 60 2.90 -1.14 -6.61
N GLN A 61 2.73 -2.15 -5.77
CA GLN A 61 1.48 -2.91 -5.69
C GLN A 61 0.32 -2.03 -5.22
N ILE A 62 0.55 -1.20 -4.20
CA ILE A 62 -0.46 -0.25 -3.71
C ILE A 62 -0.87 0.72 -4.82
N GLU A 63 0.08 1.33 -5.53
CA GLU A 63 -0.19 2.25 -6.63
C GLU A 63 -0.98 1.59 -7.76
N ALA A 64 -0.63 0.34 -8.11
CA ALA A 64 -1.36 -0.44 -9.11
C ALA A 64 -2.80 -0.74 -8.67
N ALA A 65 -2.99 -1.17 -7.42
CA ALA A 65 -4.31 -1.46 -6.86
C ALA A 65 -5.18 -0.20 -6.79
N CYS A 66 -4.63 0.93 -6.37
CA CYS A 66 -5.33 2.22 -6.36
C CYS A 66 -5.74 2.68 -7.76
N ARG A 67 -4.92 2.43 -8.79
CA ARG A 67 -5.24 2.76 -10.18
C ARG A 67 -6.33 1.86 -10.76
N ALA A 68 -6.36 0.60 -10.33
CA ALA A 68 -7.39 -0.36 -10.74
C ALA A 68 -8.72 -0.17 -10.01
N ALA A 69 -8.72 0.54 -8.87
CA ALA A 69 -9.93 0.85 -8.13
C ALA A 69 -10.84 1.78 -8.94
N PRO A 70 -12.15 1.50 -9.03
CA PRO A 70 -13.09 2.41 -9.65
C PRO A 70 -13.12 3.75 -8.89
N PRO A 71 -13.37 4.88 -9.58
CA PRO A 71 -13.53 6.17 -8.91
C PRO A 71 -14.70 6.09 -7.90
N PRO A 72 -14.62 6.86 -6.79
CA PRO A 72 -15.68 6.93 -5.80
C PRO A 72 -17.00 7.47 -6.37
#